data_AF-A0A832MB71-F1
#
_entry.id   AF-A0A832MB71-F1
#
_cell.length_a   1.000
_cell.length_b   1.000
_cell.length_c   1.000
_cell.angle_alpha   90.00
_cell.angle_beta   90.00
_cell.angle_gamma   90.00
#
_symmetry.space_group_name_H-M   'P 1'
#
loop_
_entity.id
_entity.type
_entity.pdbx_description
1 polymer ?
#
loop_
_entity_poly.entity_id
_entity_poly.type
_entity_poly.pdbx_seq_one_letter_code
_entity_poly.pdbx_strand_id
1 'polypeptide(L)'
;MANSHPILTELRALSPHRTPALPDLAHAQTIRPVYQAFLNTHHIRRGHSIPALAQSAMQLAEQPHLSPNAALWCAWQLLLAEQRGHGPDGTQIEGLWHHAFTHQHPDGHLHPLTPDTLLDGFVYDELTALHAAANLALALNHPEKIAAVRRLVAYHVSNTQPDNTTNEPWALAAFALFDNTGFAAQQLFDTRNHLNHHPNMPAAQRDIIILLLTDAMLTLESAPAL
;
A
#
# COMPACT_ATOMS: atom_id res chain seq x y z
N MET A 1 23.83 9.15 6.30
CA MET A 1 23.74 8.18 7.41
C MET A 1 22.53 7.31 7.11
N ALA A 2 22.62 5.98 7.20
CA ALA A 2 21.48 5.11 6.94
C ALA A 2 20.44 5.27 8.06
N ASN A 3 19.16 5.43 7.71
CA ASN A 3 18.07 5.49 8.69
C ASN A 3 17.98 4.15 9.43
N SER A 4 18.39 4.11 10.70
CA SER A 4 18.26 2.92 11.55
C SER A 4 16.90 2.95 12.26
N HIS A 5 15.81 2.80 11.51
CA HIS A 5 14.48 2.72 12.11
C HIS A 5 14.36 1.42 12.92
N PRO A 6 13.84 1.44 14.17
CA PRO A 6 13.79 0.27 15.05
C PRO A 6 13.15 -0.98 14.42
N ILE A 7 12.08 -0.79 13.62
CA ILE A 7 11.36 -1.90 12.99
C ILE A 7 12.09 -2.54 11.81
N LEU A 8 13.15 -1.92 11.26
CA LEU A 8 13.86 -2.45 10.09
C LEU A 8 14.56 -3.78 10.39
N THR A 9 15.07 -3.95 11.60
CA THR A 9 15.66 -5.23 12.03
C THR A 9 14.64 -6.36 11.97
N GLU A 10 13.41 -6.05 12.38
CA GLU A 10 12.33 -7.02 12.47
C GLU A 10 11.73 -7.34 11.08
N LEU A 11 11.54 -6.32 10.25
CA LEU A 11 11.18 -6.47 8.83
C LEU A 11 12.16 -7.36 8.08
N ARG A 12 13.47 -7.17 8.29
CA ARG A 12 14.53 -7.99 7.67
C ARG A 12 14.49 -9.45 8.13
N ALA A 13 14.07 -9.71 9.37
CA ALA A 13 13.91 -11.08 9.86
C ALA A 13 12.69 -11.78 9.25
N LEU A 14 11.63 -11.02 8.93
CA LEU A 14 10.38 -11.52 8.36
C LEU A 14 10.35 -11.54 6.83
N SER A 15 11.27 -10.84 6.16
CA SER A 15 11.43 -10.91 4.70
C SER A 15 12.60 -11.83 4.35
N PRO A 16 12.38 -13.15 4.17
CA PRO A 16 13.43 -14.16 4.06
C PRO A 16 14.30 -14.04 2.78
N HIS A 17 13.97 -13.10 1.88
CA HIS A 17 14.66 -12.94 0.61
C HIS A 17 14.99 -11.47 0.34
N ARG A 18 16.29 -11.13 0.23
CA ARG A 18 16.74 -9.87 -0.37
C ARG A 18 16.32 -9.71 -1.85
N THR A 19 15.87 -10.80 -2.45
CA THR A 19 15.24 -10.84 -3.78
C THR A 19 14.32 -12.05 -3.84
N PRO A 20 13.02 -11.93 -3.54
CA PRO A 20 12.11 -13.04 -3.74
C PRO A 20 12.03 -13.38 -5.24
N ALA A 21 12.14 -14.66 -5.56
CA ALA A 21 11.57 -15.16 -6.80
C ALA A 21 10.05 -15.09 -6.63
N LEU A 22 9.37 -14.33 -7.50
CA LEU A 22 7.94 -14.07 -7.35
C LEU A 22 7.09 -15.31 -7.68
N PRO A 23 6.01 -15.56 -6.92
CA PRO A 23 5.17 -16.75 -7.02
C PRO A 23 4.38 -16.86 -8.32
N ASP A 24 3.80 -18.05 -8.55
CA ASP A 24 3.02 -18.40 -9.74
C ASP A 24 1.55 -17.97 -9.70
N LEU A 25 1.22 -16.96 -10.52
CA LEU A 25 -0.07 -16.26 -10.53
C LEU A 25 -1.22 -17.01 -11.21
N ALA A 26 -1.01 -18.23 -11.74
CA ALA A 26 -2.13 -19.00 -12.31
C ALA A 26 -3.30 -19.22 -11.32
N HIS A 27 -3.10 -18.98 -10.02
CA HIS A 27 -4.09 -19.11 -8.95
C HIS A 27 -4.67 -17.78 -8.40
N ALA A 28 -4.30 -16.60 -8.93
CA ALA A 28 -4.65 -15.30 -8.33
C ALA A 28 -5.99 -14.68 -8.79
N GLN A 29 -6.75 -15.34 -9.66
CA GLN A 29 -8.01 -14.82 -10.23
C GLN A 29 -9.14 -14.60 -9.20
N THR A 30 -8.96 -15.05 -7.95
CA THR A 30 -9.91 -14.88 -6.84
C THR A 30 -9.59 -13.70 -5.91
N ILE A 31 -8.56 -12.90 -6.20
CA ILE A 31 -8.09 -11.82 -5.32
C ILE A 31 -8.61 -10.45 -5.84
N ARG A 32 -8.98 -9.52 -4.94
CA ARG A 32 -9.59 -8.21 -5.27
C ARG A 32 -8.82 -7.46 -6.39
N PRO A 33 -9.47 -6.64 -7.23
CA PRO A 33 -8.81 -5.92 -8.34
C PRO A 33 -7.60 -5.06 -7.95
N VAL A 34 -7.65 -4.39 -6.79
CA VAL A 34 -6.54 -3.61 -6.20
C VAL A 34 -5.30 -4.49 -5.97
N TYR A 35 -5.56 -5.72 -5.57
CA TYR A 35 -4.57 -6.76 -5.31
C TYR A 35 -3.91 -7.27 -6.58
N GLN A 36 -4.70 -7.47 -7.64
CA GLN A 36 -4.19 -7.77 -8.97
C GLN A 36 -3.29 -6.62 -9.47
N ALA A 37 -3.68 -5.36 -9.22
CA ALA A 37 -2.88 -4.19 -9.58
C ALA A 37 -1.54 -4.12 -8.80
N PHE A 38 -1.57 -4.38 -7.49
CA PHE A 38 -0.36 -4.49 -6.66
C PHE A 38 0.57 -5.63 -7.12
N LEU A 39 0.00 -6.83 -7.31
CA LEU A 39 0.74 -7.98 -7.81
C LEU A 39 1.36 -7.66 -9.18
N ASN A 40 0.57 -7.10 -10.10
CA ASN A 40 1.02 -6.65 -11.41
C ASN A 40 2.21 -5.67 -11.32
N THR A 41 2.19 -4.74 -10.37
CA THR A 41 3.27 -3.76 -10.10
C THR A 41 4.59 -4.42 -9.71
N HIS A 42 4.55 -5.49 -8.91
CA HIS A 42 5.72 -6.26 -8.52
C HIS A 42 6.09 -7.37 -9.54
N HIS A 43 5.15 -7.81 -10.40
CA HIS A 43 5.32 -8.85 -11.41
C HIS A 43 6.05 -8.45 -12.71
N ILE A 44 6.81 -7.35 -12.70
CA ILE A 44 7.77 -6.97 -13.76
C ILE A 44 8.74 -8.12 -14.13
N ARG A 45 8.87 -9.15 -13.28
CA ARG A 45 9.65 -10.37 -13.55
C ARG A 45 8.95 -11.49 -14.35
N ARG A 46 7.64 -11.42 -14.64
CA ARG A 46 6.91 -12.48 -15.38
C ARG A 46 6.51 -12.13 -16.82
N GLY A 47 7.08 -11.07 -17.38
CA GLY A 47 6.91 -10.74 -18.80
C GLY A 47 5.73 -9.83 -19.13
N HIS A 48 4.93 -9.41 -18.15
CA HIS A 48 4.17 -8.17 -18.33
C HIS A 48 5.15 -7.01 -18.33
N SER A 49 5.23 -6.34 -19.48
CA SER A 49 6.08 -5.16 -19.62
C SER A 49 5.50 -4.04 -18.76
N ILE A 50 6.36 -3.23 -18.13
CA ILE A 50 5.96 -2.00 -17.42
C ILE A 50 4.97 -1.15 -18.26
N PRO A 51 5.12 -1.03 -19.59
CA PRO A 51 4.11 -0.43 -20.46
C PRO A 51 2.69 -1.01 -20.33
N ALA A 52 2.52 -2.32 -20.22
CA ALA A 52 1.20 -2.94 -20.09
C ALA A 52 0.52 -2.58 -18.76
N LEU A 53 1.31 -2.40 -17.70
CA LEU A 53 0.83 -1.93 -16.40
C LEU A 53 0.39 -0.48 -16.45
N ALA A 54 1.22 0.38 -17.04
CA ALA A 54 0.88 1.78 -17.25
C ALA A 54 -0.41 1.91 -18.07
N GLN A 55 -0.54 1.14 -19.16
CA GLN A 55 -1.74 1.14 -19.98
C GLN A 55 -2.99 0.68 -19.20
N SER A 56 -2.88 -0.37 -18.38
CA SER A 56 -4.01 -0.84 -17.56
C SER A 56 -4.41 0.21 -16.50
N ALA A 57 -3.43 0.85 -15.87
CA ALA A 57 -3.66 1.92 -14.90
C ALA A 57 -4.32 3.15 -15.55
N MET A 58 -3.91 3.50 -16.77
CA MET A 58 -4.54 4.57 -17.56
C MET A 58 -5.99 4.24 -17.93
N GLN A 59 -6.26 3.02 -18.41
CA GLN A 59 -7.63 2.57 -18.72
C GLN A 59 -8.53 2.60 -17.48
N LEU A 60 -8.00 2.22 -16.32
CA LEU A 60 -8.73 2.27 -15.07
C LEU A 60 -8.94 3.72 -14.58
N ALA A 61 -7.96 4.61 -14.80
CA ALA A 61 -8.04 6.04 -14.48
C ALA A 61 -9.15 6.77 -15.27
N GLU A 62 -9.54 6.25 -16.43
CA GLU A 62 -10.63 6.80 -17.25
C GLU A 62 -12.03 6.45 -16.72
N GLN A 63 -12.15 5.61 -15.67
CA GLN A 63 -13.44 5.24 -15.13
C GLN A 63 -14.07 6.36 -14.29
N PRO A 64 -15.34 6.73 -14.54
CA PRO A 64 -16.00 7.86 -13.87
C PRO A 64 -16.28 7.63 -12.38
N HIS A 65 -16.18 6.39 -11.90
CA HIS A 65 -16.52 5.99 -10.53
C HIS A 65 -15.37 5.28 -9.84
N LEU A 66 -14.13 5.69 -10.15
CA LEU A 66 -12.95 5.11 -9.54
C LEU A 66 -12.97 5.39 -8.02
N SER A 67 -12.85 4.34 -7.21
CA SER A 67 -12.75 4.49 -5.76
C SER A 67 -11.42 5.14 -5.36
N PRO A 68 -11.34 5.81 -4.19
CA PRO A 68 -10.10 6.42 -3.72
C PRO A 68 -8.91 5.46 -3.68
N ASN A 69 -9.10 4.23 -3.17
CA ASN A 69 -8.02 3.23 -3.18
C ASN A 69 -7.56 2.91 -4.61
N ALA A 70 -8.48 2.63 -5.54
CA ALA A 70 -8.12 2.30 -6.91
C ALA A 70 -7.38 3.46 -7.61
N ALA A 71 -7.81 4.71 -7.37
CA ALA A 71 -7.13 5.89 -7.89
C ALA A 71 -5.69 6.03 -7.40
N LEU A 72 -5.46 5.85 -6.09
CA LEU A 72 -4.12 5.92 -5.50
C LEU A 72 -3.22 4.77 -5.98
N TRP A 73 -3.78 3.58 -6.16
CA TRP A 73 -3.05 2.45 -6.73
C TRP A 73 -2.69 2.64 -8.20
N CYS A 74 -3.56 3.23 -9.00
CA CYS A 74 -3.22 3.66 -10.36
C CYS A 74 -2.09 4.69 -10.33
N ALA A 75 -2.21 5.73 -9.49
CA ALA A 75 -1.21 6.78 -9.39
C ALA A 75 0.18 6.24 -9.01
N TRP A 76 0.23 5.33 -8.03
CA TRP A 76 1.48 4.68 -7.62
C TRP A 76 2.09 3.83 -8.75
N GLN A 77 1.27 3.07 -9.48
CA GLN A 77 1.72 2.30 -10.65
C GLN A 77 2.28 3.19 -11.76
N LEU A 78 1.60 4.29 -12.07
CA LEU A 78 2.04 5.24 -13.08
C LEU A 78 3.36 5.88 -12.70
N LEU A 79 3.55 6.25 -11.44
CA LEU A 79 4.84 6.77 -10.95
C LEU A 79 5.96 5.74 -11.12
N LEU A 80 5.72 4.48 -10.74
CA LEU A 80 6.69 3.39 -10.91
C LEU A 80 7.00 3.08 -12.38
N ALA A 81 6.08 3.37 -13.30
CA ALA A 81 6.32 3.28 -14.73
C ALA A 81 7.09 4.49 -15.26
N GLU A 82 6.75 5.70 -14.81
CA GLU A 82 7.43 6.96 -15.16
C GLU A 82 8.90 6.92 -14.75
N GLN A 83 9.20 6.48 -13.53
CA GLN A 83 10.58 6.29 -13.02
C GLN A 83 11.41 5.30 -13.85
N ARG A 84 10.75 4.49 -14.69
CA ARG A 84 11.39 3.53 -15.60
C ARG A 84 11.32 3.96 -17.07
N GLY A 85 10.86 5.18 -17.35
CA GLY A 85 10.76 5.73 -18.71
C GLY A 85 9.56 5.24 -19.51
N HIS A 86 8.50 4.77 -18.86
CA HIS A 86 7.34 4.13 -19.49
C HIS A 86 5.98 4.69 -19.02
N GLY A 87 5.98 5.75 -18.22
CA GLY A 87 4.76 6.34 -17.65
C GLY A 87 4.26 7.56 -18.43
N PRO A 88 3.00 7.96 -18.22
CA PRO A 88 2.49 9.26 -18.63
C PRO A 88 3.22 10.39 -17.91
N ASP A 89 2.95 11.64 -18.31
CA ASP A 89 3.46 12.79 -17.55
C ASP A 89 2.86 12.84 -16.12
N GLY A 90 3.54 13.54 -15.22
CA GLY A 90 3.11 13.69 -13.83
C GLY A 90 1.72 14.30 -13.62
N THR A 91 1.09 14.92 -14.63
CA THR A 91 -0.25 15.52 -14.49
C THR A 91 -1.33 14.46 -14.25
N GLN A 92 -1.18 13.26 -14.82
CA GLN A 92 -2.13 12.16 -14.57
C GLN A 92 -2.03 11.63 -13.14
N ILE A 93 -0.80 11.53 -12.60
CA ILE A 93 -0.54 11.13 -11.21
C ILE A 93 -1.18 12.16 -10.26
N GLU A 94 -1.03 13.45 -10.54
CA GLU A 94 -1.66 14.52 -9.76
C GLU A 94 -3.20 14.46 -9.85
N GLY A 95 -3.76 14.24 -11.04
CA GLY A 95 -5.20 14.10 -11.23
C GLY A 95 -5.81 12.97 -10.39
N LEU A 96 -5.16 11.79 -10.38
CA LEU A 96 -5.59 10.65 -9.58
C LEU A 96 -5.45 10.89 -8.08
N TRP A 97 -4.36 11.55 -7.65
CA TRP A 97 -4.20 11.98 -6.26
C TRP A 97 -5.34 12.91 -5.85
N HIS A 98 -5.59 13.96 -6.63
CA HIS A 98 -6.68 14.89 -6.36
C HIS A 98 -8.03 14.19 -6.32
N HIS A 99 -8.33 13.31 -7.27
CA HIS A 99 -9.57 12.52 -7.28
C HIS A 99 -9.77 11.75 -5.97
N ALA A 100 -8.75 11.03 -5.51
CA ALA A 100 -8.83 10.25 -4.26
C ALA A 100 -9.06 11.11 -3.02
N PHE A 101 -8.50 12.33 -2.99
CA PHE A 101 -8.58 13.23 -1.83
C PHE A 101 -9.69 14.29 -1.92
N THR A 102 -10.35 14.45 -3.07
CA THR A 102 -11.40 15.47 -3.26
C THR A 102 -12.57 15.27 -2.30
N HIS A 103 -12.83 14.03 -1.91
CA HIS A 103 -13.91 13.65 -1.00
C HIS A 103 -13.41 13.11 0.34
N GLN A 104 -12.17 13.44 0.73
CA GLN A 104 -11.67 13.08 2.06
C GLN A 104 -12.63 13.63 3.13
N HIS A 105 -13.09 12.76 4.02
CA HIS A 105 -13.96 13.13 5.11
C HIS A 105 -13.22 14.06 6.09
N PRO A 106 -13.90 15.02 6.76
CA PRO A 106 -13.28 15.88 7.76
C PRO A 106 -12.52 15.15 8.87
N ASP A 107 -12.96 13.93 9.21
CA ASP A 107 -12.29 13.10 10.23
C ASP A 107 -10.99 12.44 9.72
N GLY A 108 -10.77 12.46 8.40
CA GLY A 108 -9.51 12.07 7.78
C GLY A 108 -9.57 10.85 6.88
N HIS A 109 -10.62 10.02 6.93
CA HIS A 109 -10.76 8.84 6.05
C HIS A 109 -11.12 9.20 4.61
N LEU A 110 -10.78 8.33 3.64
CA LEU A 110 -10.99 8.57 2.21
C LEU A 110 -12.32 8.06 1.69
N HIS A 111 -12.77 6.89 2.15
CA HIS A 111 -13.99 6.24 1.70
C HIS A 111 -15.19 6.71 2.54
N PRO A 112 -16.39 6.80 1.96
CA PRO A 112 -17.59 7.12 2.72
C PRO A 112 -17.95 5.97 3.68
N LEU A 113 -18.23 6.31 4.94
CA LEU A 113 -18.78 5.40 5.93
C LEU A 113 -20.29 5.59 5.99
N THR A 114 -21.04 4.64 5.45
CA THR A 114 -22.52 4.64 5.45
C THR A 114 -23.04 3.57 6.43
N PRO A 115 -24.31 3.65 6.87
CA PRO A 115 -24.89 2.61 7.73
C PRO A 115 -24.83 1.19 7.14
N ASP A 116 -24.78 1.07 5.81
CA ASP A 116 -24.69 -0.21 5.10
C ASP A 116 -23.24 -0.67 4.85
N THR A 117 -22.25 0.16 5.22
CA THR A 117 -20.84 -0.15 5.02
C THR A 117 -20.37 -1.17 6.06
N LEU A 118 -19.93 -2.35 5.61
CA LEU A 118 -19.26 -3.32 6.48
C LEU A 118 -17.90 -2.76 6.94
N LEU A 119 -17.68 -2.76 8.26
CA LEU A 119 -16.49 -2.16 8.88
C LEU A 119 -15.19 -2.77 8.33
N ASP A 120 -15.10 -4.10 8.22
CA ASP A 120 -13.92 -4.79 7.69
C ASP A 120 -13.61 -4.38 6.25
N GLY A 121 -14.65 -4.22 5.42
CA GLY A 121 -14.52 -3.79 4.04
C GLY A 121 -14.00 -2.36 3.95
N PHE A 122 -14.57 -1.46 4.76
CA PHE A 122 -14.12 -0.08 4.88
C PHE A 122 -12.66 0.01 5.34
N VAL A 123 -12.30 -0.65 6.43
CA VAL A 123 -10.93 -0.62 6.96
C VAL A 123 -9.94 -1.18 5.95
N TYR A 124 -10.29 -2.28 5.27
CA TYR A 124 -9.46 -2.83 4.22
C TYR A 124 -9.23 -1.84 3.07
N ASP A 125 -10.29 -1.20 2.56
CA ASP A 125 -10.20 -0.24 1.47
C ASP A 125 -9.42 1.03 1.89
N GLU A 126 -9.58 1.47 3.14
CA GLU A 126 -8.80 2.57 3.70
C GLU A 126 -7.31 2.24 3.85
N LEU A 127 -6.95 1.11 4.46
CA LEU A 127 -5.56 0.74 4.69
C LEU A 127 -4.82 0.47 3.36
N THR A 128 -5.51 -0.09 2.37
CA THR A 128 -4.95 -0.26 1.01
C THR A 128 -4.73 1.08 0.32
N ALA A 129 -5.65 2.04 0.47
CA ALA A 129 -5.46 3.40 -0.04
C ALA A 129 -4.30 4.11 0.65
N LEU A 130 -4.22 4.03 1.99
CA LEU A 130 -3.16 4.64 2.79
C LEU A 130 -1.78 4.11 2.38
N HIS A 131 -1.66 2.80 2.12
CA HIS A 131 -0.41 2.21 1.66
C HIS A 131 0.07 2.85 0.34
N ALA A 132 -0.81 2.92 -0.66
CA ALA A 132 -0.49 3.54 -1.95
C ALA A 132 -0.20 5.05 -1.82
N ALA A 133 -1.01 5.78 -1.04
CA ALA A 133 -0.82 7.20 -0.80
C ALA A 133 0.52 7.51 -0.12
N ALA A 134 0.91 6.71 0.88
CA ALA A 134 2.18 6.88 1.59
C ALA A 134 3.38 6.67 0.66
N ASN A 135 3.39 5.56 -0.09
CA ASN A 135 4.47 5.28 -1.04
C ASN A 135 4.58 6.38 -2.10
N LEU A 136 3.44 6.84 -2.64
CA LEU A 136 3.39 7.92 -3.61
C LEU A 136 3.91 9.25 -3.03
N ALA A 137 3.44 9.65 -1.85
CA ALA A 137 3.83 10.90 -1.21
C ALA A 137 5.33 10.95 -0.85
N LEU A 138 5.87 9.82 -0.35
CA LEU A 138 7.27 9.69 0.01
C LEU A 138 8.17 9.67 -1.23
N ALA A 139 7.79 8.92 -2.27
CA ALA A 139 8.57 8.83 -3.51
C ALA A 139 8.62 10.16 -4.27
N LEU A 140 7.52 10.93 -4.27
CA LEU A 140 7.48 12.28 -4.84
C LEU A 140 8.16 13.32 -3.95
N ASN A 141 8.43 12.99 -2.68
CA ASN A 141 8.93 13.90 -1.66
C ASN A 141 8.14 15.22 -1.59
N HIS A 142 6.81 15.13 -1.63
CA HIS A 142 5.92 16.29 -1.69
C HIS A 142 5.33 16.60 -0.29
N PRO A 143 5.72 17.73 0.36
CA PRO A 143 5.37 17.99 1.77
C PRO A 143 3.87 17.98 2.06
N GLU A 144 3.05 18.55 1.18
CA GLU A 144 1.60 18.59 1.36
C GLU A 144 0.96 17.20 1.31
N LYS A 145 1.48 16.31 0.46
CA LYS A 145 1.01 14.92 0.34
C LYS A 145 1.41 14.10 1.55
N ILE A 146 2.63 14.30 2.04
CA ILE A 146 3.12 13.72 3.29
C ILE A 146 2.24 14.18 4.48
N ALA A 147 1.87 15.45 4.53
CA ALA A 147 0.97 15.97 5.55
C ALA A 147 -0.43 15.33 5.47
N ALA A 148 -0.94 15.06 4.26
CA ALA A 148 -2.21 14.37 4.07
C ALA A 148 -2.16 12.91 4.55
N VAL A 149 -1.09 12.19 4.22
CA VAL A 149 -0.83 10.82 4.70
C VAL A 149 -0.73 10.78 6.22
N ARG A 150 -0.07 11.76 6.84
CA ARG A 150 0.02 11.86 8.30
C ARG A 150 -1.36 11.98 8.96
N ARG A 151 -2.29 12.72 8.36
CA ARG A 151 -3.69 12.82 8.85
C ARG A 151 -4.42 11.49 8.75
N LEU A 152 -4.25 10.75 7.65
CA LEU A 152 -4.81 9.41 7.49
C LEU A 152 -4.27 8.44 8.54
N VAL A 153 -2.95 8.46 8.78
CA VAL A 153 -2.32 7.64 9.84
C VAL A 153 -2.95 7.96 11.20
N ALA A 154 -3.07 9.25 11.55
CA ALA A 154 -3.66 9.67 12.82
C ALA A 154 -5.12 9.19 12.97
N TYR A 155 -5.92 9.26 11.90
CA TYR A 155 -7.27 8.70 11.90
C TYR A 155 -7.26 7.20 12.18
N HIS A 156 -6.43 6.42 11.48
CA HIS A 156 -6.41 4.97 11.65
C HIS A 156 -5.89 4.51 13.00
N VAL A 157 -4.85 5.16 13.52
CA VAL A 157 -4.36 4.89 14.89
C VAL A 157 -5.49 5.11 15.90
N SER A 158 -6.31 6.13 15.71
CA SER A 158 -7.40 6.48 16.64
C SER A 158 -8.66 5.62 16.49
N ASN A 159 -8.93 5.08 15.29
CA ASN A 159 -10.23 4.46 14.96
C ASN A 159 -10.16 2.98 14.55
N THR A 160 -8.97 2.42 14.32
CA THR A 160 -8.81 1.03 13.85
C THR A 160 -8.29 0.08 14.94
N GLN A 161 -7.81 0.62 16.07
CA GLN A 161 -7.25 -0.17 17.17
C GLN A 161 -8.29 -0.68 18.17
N PRO A 162 -8.04 -1.84 18.81
CA PRO A 162 -7.06 -2.87 18.46
C PRO A 162 -7.62 -3.99 17.56
N ASP A 163 -8.94 -4.09 17.40
CA ASP A 163 -9.59 -5.32 16.91
C ASP A 163 -9.88 -5.35 15.41
N ASN A 164 -9.72 -4.22 14.69
CA ASN A 164 -10.11 -4.11 13.28
C ASN A 164 -8.92 -4.14 12.31
N THR A 165 -7.72 -4.50 12.76
CA THR A 165 -6.56 -4.59 11.87
C THR A 165 -6.64 -5.82 10.96
N THR A 166 -6.33 -5.63 9.68
CA THR A 166 -6.17 -6.74 8.73
C THR A 166 -4.94 -7.57 9.08
N ASN A 167 -4.93 -8.87 8.75
CA ASN A 167 -3.74 -9.71 8.94
C ASN A 167 -2.59 -9.32 7.99
N GLU A 168 -2.91 -8.64 6.89
CA GLU A 168 -1.96 -8.04 5.97
C GLU A 168 -1.39 -6.72 6.54
N PRO A 169 -0.06 -6.50 6.49
CA PRO A 169 0.60 -5.32 7.05
C PRO A 169 0.49 -4.09 6.11
N TRP A 170 -0.73 -3.73 5.74
CA TRP A 170 -0.98 -2.55 4.91
C TRP A 170 -0.48 -1.28 5.59
N ALA A 171 0.12 -0.40 4.79
CA ALA A 171 0.68 0.89 5.21
C ALA A 171 1.69 0.82 6.37
N LEU A 172 2.33 -0.33 6.62
CA LEU A 172 3.27 -0.51 7.72
C LEU A 172 4.37 0.56 7.79
N ALA A 173 4.96 0.93 6.66
CA ALA A 173 5.96 2.01 6.61
C ALA A 173 5.38 3.39 6.97
N ALA A 174 4.14 3.67 6.59
CA ALA A 174 3.48 4.93 6.93
C ALA A 174 3.26 5.02 8.45
N PHE A 175 2.75 3.94 9.06
CA PHE A 175 2.62 3.88 10.52
C PHE A 175 3.97 4.00 11.21
N ALA A 176 5.00 3.33 10.72
CA ALA A 176 6.33 3.42 11.30
C ALA A 176 6.92 4.85 11.26
N LEU A 177 6.71 5.58 10.16
CA LEU A 177 7.24 6.93 9.98
C LEU A 177 6.44 8.02 10.69
N PHE A 178 5.11 7.87 10.77
CA PHE A 178 4.22 8.94 11.17
C PHE A 178 3.50 8.70 12.50
N ASP A 179 3.55 7.48 13.04
CA ASP A 179 2.99 7.12 14.34
C ASP A 179 4.08 6.69 15.34
N ASN A 180 3.94 7.14 16.58
CA ASN A 180 4.83 6.79 17.70
C ASN A 180 4.12 5.97 18.80
N THR A 181 2.85 5.59 18.59
CA THR A 181 2.06 4.81 19.55
C THR A 181 2.38 3.32 19.53
N GLY A 182 3.13 2.85 18.52
CA GLY A 182 3.54 1.46 18.38
C GLY A 182 2.65 0.64 17.45
N PHE A 183 1.74 1.28 16.71
CA PHE A 183 0.82 0.61 15.79
C PHE A 183 1.56 -0.26 14.77
N ALA A 184 2.67 0.24 14.21
CA ALA A 184 3.50 -0.51 13.28
C ALA A 184 4.13 -1.77 13.91
N ALA A 185 4.59 -1.66 15.16
CA ALA A 185 5.16 -2.81 15.88
C ALA A 185 4.09 -3.87 16.17
N GLN A 186 2.88 -3.43 16.53
CA GLN A 186 1.74 -4.30 16.74
C GLN A 186 1.34 -5.03 15.45
N GLN A 187 1.17 -4.31 14.33
CA GLN A 187 0.90 -4.94 13.03
C GLN A 187 1.96 -5.99 12.67
N LEU A 188 3.24 -5.69 12.89
CA LEU A 188 4.33 -6.61 12.56
C LEU A 188 4.29 -7.88 13.42
N PHE A 189 3.96 -7.75 14.71
CA PHE A 189 3.73 -8.86 15.61
C PHE A 189 2.55 -9.71 15.16
N ASP A 190 1.42 -9.09 14.79
CA ASP A 190 0.21 -9.78 14.35
C ASP A 190 0.44 -10.50 13.03
N THR A 191 1.10 -9.87 12.07
CA THR A 191 1.52 -10.51 10.81
C THR A 191 2.42 -11.72 11.07
N ARG A 192 3.42 -11.61 11.96
CA ARG A 192 4.27 -12.76 12.33
C ARG A 192 3.43 -13.89 12.93
N ASN A 193 2.55 -13.56 13.87
CA ASN A 193 1.68 -14.56 14.49
C ASN A 193 0.78 -15.22 13.46
N HIS A 194 0.20 -14.45 12.54
CA HIS A 194 -0.64 -14.99 11.48
C HIS A 194 0.13 -15.97 10.59
N LEU A 195 1.35 -15.63 10.17
CA LEU A 195 2.22 -16.52 9.39
C LEU A 195 2.57 -17.81 10.15
N ASN A 196 2.82 -17.73 11.46
CA ASN A 196 3.19 -18.88 12.29
C ASN A 196 1.99 -19.81 12.58
N HIS A 197 0.81 -19.24 12.84
CA HIS A 197 -0.37 -20.01 13.22
C HIS A 197 -1.15 -20.57 12.01
N HIS A 198 -0.89 -20.07 10.80
CA HIS A 198 -1.52 -20.55 9.57
C HIS A 198 -0.47 -21.16 8.60
N PRO A 199 0.17 -22.29 8.94
CA PRO A 199 1.19 -22.91 8.09
C PRO A 199 0.64 -23.37 6.72
N ASN A 200 -0.68 -23.61 6.65
CA ASN A 200 -1.40 -23.99 5.42
C ASN A 200 -2.05 -22.80 4.70
N MET A 201 -1.65 -21.56 5.02
CA MET A 201 -2.11 -20.37 4.31
C MET A 201 -1.92 -20.53 2.80
N PRO A 202 -2.90 -20.15 1.96
CA PRO A 202 -2.75 -20.14 0.52
C PRO A 202 -1.48 -19.38 0.11
N ALA A 203 -0.71 -19.95 -0.83
CA ALA A 203 0.56 -19.38 -1.26
C ALA A 203 0.42 -17.90 -1.64
N ALA A 204 -0.61 -17.58 -2.46
CA ALA A 204 -0.87 -16.22 -2.87
C ALA A 204 -0.99 -15.24 -1.68
N GLN A 205 -1.79 -15.58 -0.65
CA GLN A 205 -1.94 -14.72 0.52
C GLN A 205 -0.61 -14.53 1.27
N ARG A 206 0.17 -15.60 1.44
CA ARG A 206 1.51 -15.53 2.05
C ARG A 206 2.44 -14.63 1.26
N ASP A 207 2.45 -14.79 -0.06
CA ASP A 207 3.31 -14.02 -0.94
C ASP A 207 2.99 -12.53 -0.88
N ILE A 208 1.73 -12.19 -0.67
CA ILE A 208 1.36 -10.79 -0.51
C ILE A 208 1.93 -10.26 0.79
N ILE A 209 1.75 -10.97 1.90
CA ILE A 209 2.30 -10.52 3.18
C ILE A 209 3.80 -10.26 3.02
N ILE A 210 4.53 -11.17 2.37
CA ILE A 210 5.96 -10.99 2.08
C ILE A 210 6.22 -9.76 1.20
N LEU A 211 5.41 -9.52 0.16
CA LEU A 211 5.52 -8.34 -0.69
C LEU A 211 5.30 -7.04 0.10
N LEU A 212 4.27 -6.96 0.95
CA LEU A 212 3.98 -5.77 1.75
C LEU A 212 5.07 -5.50 2.79
N LEU A 213 5.61 -6.54 3.43
CA LEU A 213 6.76 -6.41 4.33
C LEU A 213 8.01 -5.92 3.59
N THR A 214 8.23 -6.42 2.37
CA THR A 214 9.36 -6.02 1.53
C THR A 214 9.23 -4.58 1.06
N ASP A 215 8.04 -4.19 0.61
CA ASP A 215 7.74 -2.81 0.21
C ASP A 215 7.95 -1.85 1.40
N ALA A 216 7.39 -2.18 2.57
CA ALA A 216 7.58 -1.37 3.77
C ALA A 216 9.07 -1.20 4.14
N MET A 217 9.87 -2.26 4.03
CA MET A 217 11.32 -2.20 4.26
C MET A 217 12.00 -1.25 3.27
N LEU A 218 11.71 -1.37 1.97
CA LEU A 218 12.31 -0.53 0.92
C LEU A 218 11.89 0.94 1.09
N THR A 219 10.63 1.20 1.42
CA THR A 219 10.12 2.55 1.70
C THR A 219 10.84 3.15 2.90
N LEU A 220 11.03 2.42 3.99
CA LEU A 220 11.75 2.91 5.17
C LEU A 220 13.24 3.13 4.93
N GLU A 221 13.87 2.31 4.10
CA GLU A 221 15.29 2.47 3.72
C GLU A 221 15.52 3.68 2.80
N SER A 222 14.52 4.03 1.98
CA SER A 222 14.59 5.14 1.02
C SER A 222 13.95 6.44 1.51
N ALA A 223 13.15 6.39 2.58
CA ALA A 223 12.45 7.56 3.11
C ALA A 223 13.44 8.68 3.50
N PRO A 224 13.12 9.94 3.19
CA PRO A 224 13.89 11.07 3.71
C PRO A 224 13.86 11.07 5.24
N ALA A 225 14.85 11.71 5.87
CA ALA A 225 14.76 12.00 7.30
C ALA A 225 13.60 12.98 7.53
N LEU A 226 12.53 12.48 8.16
CA LEU A 226 11.28 13.18 8.45
C LEU A 226 11.25 13.77 9.87
#